data_AF-A0A7S2KH57-F1
#
_entry.id   AF-A0A7S2KH57-F1
#
_cell.length_a   1.000
_cell.length_b   1.000
_cell.length_c   1.000
_cell.angle_alpha   90.00
_cell.angle_beta   90.00
_cell.angle_gamma   90.00
#
_symmetry.space_group_name_H-M   'P 1'
#
loop_
_entity.id
_entity.type
_entity.pdbx_description
1 polymer ?
#
loop_
_entity_poly.entity_id
_entity_poly.type
_entity_poly.pdbx_seq_one_letter_code
_entity_poly.pdbx_strand_id
1 'polypeptide(L)'
;MELRVWTLEKEGKKGIAPQFPVSKNKVVRYKEVHVKLRAAAWTSKGWSKSSPGYAWWYEAQRLTPRLLHGEDMIRIPKREGEDNPECVRVHMFSHRYAMGLHKKENPKDRFTYHTAVLLEWDHQQYCTVVELALLNGISGYGGKSNWFDDKNSTLPGLYRAIPKRMVAPWTWEYAEIRCQDVEAK
;
A
#
# COMPACT_ATOMS: atom_id res chain seq x y z
N MET A 1 1.01 30.24 18.51
CA MET A 1 1.70 29.10 17.85
C MET A 1 2.03 29.57 16.45
N GLU A 2 3.31 29.70 16.11
CA GLU A 2 3.72 30.21 14.80
C GLU A 2 3.60 29.07 13.78
N LEU A 3 2.66 29.21 12.84
CA LEU A 3 2.39 28.19 11.82
C LEU A 3 3.36 28.38 10.66
N ARG A 4 4.33 27.46 10.50
CA ARG A 4 5.22 27.46 9.33
C ARG A 4 4.60 26.59 8.25
N VAL A 5 4.22 27.21 7.13
CA VAL A 5 3.65 26.52 5.97
C VAL A 5 4.71 26.41 4.88
N TRP A 6 5.15 25.20 4.58
CA TRP A 6 5.93 24.92 3.38
C TRP A 6 4.98 24.76 2.19
N THR A 7 5.33 25.32 1.04
CA THR A 7 4.56 25.26 -0.20
C THR A 7 5.47 24.95 -1.39
N LEU A 8 4.91 24.26 -2.38
CA LEU A 8 5.60 24.03 -3.65
C LEU A 8 6.00 25.36 -4.32
N GLU A 9 5.13 26.36 -4.27
CA GLU A 9 5.34 27.64 -4.96
C GLU A 9 6.46 28.48 -4.34
N LYS A 10 6.54 28.56 -3.01
CA LYS A 10 7.55 29.41 -2.35
C LYS A 10 8.88 28.71 -2.13
N GLU A 11 8.86 27.45 -1.72
CA GLU A 11 10.06 26.69 -1.33
C GLU A 11 10.41 25.61 -2.35
N GLY A 12 9.43 24.84 -2.81
CA GLY A 12 9.67 23.71 -3.71
C GLY A 12 10.31 24.11 -5.04
N LYS A 13 9.83 25.18 -5.68
CA LYS A 13 10.42 25.73 -6.92
C LYS A 13 11.87 26.21 -6.76
N LYS A 14 12.30 26.48 -5.51
CA LYS A 14 13.67 26.88 -5.19
C LYS A 14 14.55 25.70 -4.79
N GLY A 15 14.05 24.46 -4.87
CA GLY A 15 14.75 23.26 -4.45
C GLY A 15 14.92 23.13 -2.93
N ILE A 16 14.17 23.91 -2.14
CA ILE A 16 14.27 23.87 -0.68
C ILE A 16 13.38 22.73 -0.16
N ALA A 17 14.02 21.67 0.32
CA ALA A 17 13.32 20.52 0.88
C ALA A 17 12.48 20.91 2.12
N PRO A 18 11.33 20.28 2.35
CA PRO A 18 10.60 20.44 3.61
C PRO A 18 11.47 19.96 4.76
N GLN A 19 11.55 20.78 5.82
CA GLN A 19 12.31 20.47 7.03
C GLN A 19 11.41 20.62 8.24
N PHE A 20 11.65 19.82 9.27
CA PHE A 20 10.99 20.00 10.56
C PHE A 20 11.25 21.42 11.09
N PRO A 21 10.24 22.08 11.65
CA PRO A 21 10.44 23.38 12.26
C PRO A 21 11.38 23.24 13.48
N VAL A 22 12.57 23.84 13.37
CA VAL A 22 13.60 23.84 14.42
C VAL A 22 13.47 25.14 15.22
N SER A 23 13.47 25.06 16.55
CA SER A 23 13.51 26.28 17.38
C SER A 23 14.85 26.99 17.26
N LYS A 24 14.93 28.26 17.70
CA LYS A 24 16.17 29.08 17.72
C LYS A 24 17.37 28.37 18.38
N ASN A 25 17.11 27.42 19.30
CA ASN A 25 18.13 26.66 20.02
C ASN A 25 18.39 25.27 19.42
N LYS A 26 17.97 25.01 18.17
CA LYS A 26 18.02 23.69 17.52
C LYS A 26 17.24 22.57 18.22
N VAL A 27 16.41 22.89 19.22
CA VAL A 27 15.52 21.91 19.87
C VAL A 27 14.29 21.73 18.99
N VAL A 28 14.00 20.49 18.59
CA VAL A 28 12.75 20.13 17.89
C VAL A 28 11.60 20.28 18.88
N ARG A 29 10.81 21.34 18.72
CA ARG A 29 9.76 21.71 19.68
C ARG A 29 8.38 21.13 19.35
N TYR A 30 8.23 20.59 18.15
CA TYR A 30 6.96 20.14 17.60
C TYR A 30 6.94 18.62 17.61
N LYS A 31 5.94 18.04 18.28
CA LYS A 31 5.74 16.59 18.37
C LYS A 31 5.00 16.04 17.14
N GLU A 32 4.34 16.90 16.38
CA GLU A 32 3.45 16.53 15.28
C GLU A 32 3.67 17.46 14.07
N VAL A 33 3.62 16.88 12.87
CA VAL A 33 3.68 17.58 11.59
C VAL A 33 2.47 17.18 10.77
N HIS A 34 1.65 18.16 10.39
CA HIS A 34 0.54 17.95 9.48
C HIS A 34 0.94 18.42 8.08
N VAL A 35 0.76 17.55 7.08
CA VAL A 35 1.06 17.85 5.68
C VAL A 35 -0.24 17.80 4.89
N LYS A 36 -0.50 18.84 4.09
CA LYS A 36 -1.58 18.84 3.09
C LYS A 36 -0.95 18.73 1.71
N LEU A 37 -0.96 17.52 1.15
CA LEU A 37 -0.41 17.25 -0.17
C LEU A 37 -1.39 17.71 -1.25
N ARG A 38 -0.87 18.35 -2.30
CA ARG A 38 -1.64 18.64 -3.51
C ARG A 38 -1.69 17.37 -4.34
N ALA A 39 -2.68 16.53 -4.06
CA ALA A 39 -2.95 15.34 -4.83
C ALA A 39 -4.07 15.64 -5.83
N ALA A 40 -4.08 14.96 -6.98
CA ALA A 40 -5.14 15.15 -7.96
C ALA A 40 -6.49 14.74 -7.36
N ALA A 41 -7.59 15.43 -7.67
CA ALA A 41 -8.88 15.20 -6.98
C ALA A 41 -9.43 13.76 -7.09
N TRP A 42 -8.90 12.94 -8.01
CA TRP A 42 -9.20 11.52 -8.08
C TRP A 42 -8.50 10.69 -7.00
N THR A 43 -7.37 11.14 -6.44
CA THR A 43 -6.68 10.44 -5.33
C THR A 43 -7.48 10.49 -4.03
N SER A 44 -8.38 11.48 -3.88
CA SER A 44 -9.34 11.55 -2.77
C SER A 44 -10.62 10.77 -3.04
N LYS A 45 -10.80 10.24 -4.25
CA LYS A 45 -11.96 9.44 -4.64
C LYS A 45 -11.55 7.97 -4.67
N GLY A 46 -11.39 7.40 -3.48
CA GLY A 46 -11.40 5.96 -3.32
C GLY A 46 -12.81 5.45 -3.63
N TRP A 47 -12.94 4.64 -4.68
CA TRP A 47 -14.15 3.92 -5.09
C TRP A 47 -15.26 4.76 -5.74
N SER A 48 -15.85 4.20 -6.80
CA SER A 48 -17.18 4.58 -7.29
C SER A 48 -17.99 3.31 -7.58
N LYS A 49 -19.32 3.40 -7.59
CA LYS A 49 -20.20 2.29 -8.00
C LYS A 49 -19.89 1.79 -9.43
N SER A 50 -19.31 2.64 -10.27
CA SER A 50 -18.84 2.32 -11.62
C SER A 50 -17.38 1.87 -11.69
N SER A 51 -16.61 1.99 -10.62
CA SER A 51 -15.21 1.56 -10.53
C SER A 51 -14.91 0.97 -9.14
N PRO A 52 -15.33 -0.29 -8.91
CA PRO A 52 -15.45 -0.85 -7.57
C PRO A 52 -14.14 -1.38 -6.96
N GLY A 53 -12.99 -1.26 -7.63
CA GLY A 53 -11.81 -2.06 -7.26
C GLY A 53 -10.47 -1.56 -7.76
N TYR A 54 -10.08 -0.34 -7.40
CA TYR A 54 -8.66 0.06 -7.47
C TYR A 54 -7.90 -0.21 -6.18
N ALA A 55 -8.59 -0.54 -5.10
CA ALA A 55 -7.99 -0.90 -3.83
C ALA A 55 -8.68 -2.13 -3.26
N TRP A 56 -7.87 -3.06 -2.77
CA TRP A 56 -8.33 -4.27 -2.11
C TRP A 56 -7.39 -4.63 -0.96
N TRP A 57 -7.93 -5.37 -0.02
CA TRP A 57 -7.25 -5.81 1.18
C TRP A 57 -7.42 -7.31 1.34
N TYR A 58 -6.31 -8.03 1.31
CA TYR A 58 -6.28 -9.46 1.61
C TYR A 58 -5.85 -9.66 3.06
N GLU A 59 -6.82 -10.06 3.87
CA GLU A 59 -6.66 -10.27 5.31
C GLU A 59 -6.22 -11.72 5.56
N ALA A 60 -4.95 -12.00 5.27
CA ALA A 60 -4.41 -13.36 5.29
C ALA A 60 -4.22 -13.91 6.72
N GLN A 61 -4.06 -13.04 7.71
CA GLN A 61 -3.73 -13.39 9.09
C GLN A 61 -4.97 -13.74 9.94
N ARG A 62 -6.13 -13.95 9.31
CA ARG A 62 -7.36 -14.40 9.97
C ARG A 62 -7.45 -15.91 10.00
N LEU A 63 -8.29 -16.44 10.90
CA LEU A 63 -8.64 -17.86 10.91
C LEU A 63 -9.18 -18.35 9.56
N THR A 64 -10.02 -17.53 8.93
CA THR A 64 -10.46 -17.72 7.55
C THR A 64 -10.03 -16.50 6.73
N PRO A 65 -9.01 -16.61 5.86
CA PRO A 65 -8.58 -15.52 5.01
C PRO A 65 -9.71 -15.01 4.13
N ARG A 66 -9.79 -13.68 3.95
CA ARG A 66 -10.78 -13.06 3.09
C ARG A 66 -10.19 -11.91 2.29
N LEU A 67 -10.86 -11.55 1.21
CA LEU A 67 -10.50 -10.42 0.35
C LEU A 67 -11.62 -9.39 0.35
N LEU A 68 -11.31 -8.21 0.87
CA LEU A 68 -12.17 -7.05 0.85
C LEU A 68 -11.75 -6.11 -0.29
N HIS A 69 -12.70 -5.38 -0.87
CA HIS A 69 -12.38 -4.43 -1.93
C HIS A 69 -13.35 -3.26 -1.93
N GLY A 70 -12.85 -2.07 -2.31
CA GLY A 70 -13.67 -0.86 -2.29
C GLY A 70 -14.21 -0.51 -0.90
N GLU A 71 -15.47 -0.08 -0.82
CA GLU A 71 -16.12 0.27 0.45
C GLU A 71 -16.26 -0.90 1.43
N ASP A 72 -16.18 -2.15 0.95
CA ASP A 72 -16.27 -3.31 1.83
C ASP A 72 -15.09 -3.40 2.81
N MET A 73 -13.93 -2.80 2.46
CA MET A 73 -12.79 -2.68 3.37
C MET A 73 -13.09 -1.86 4.62
N ILE A 74 -14.13 -1.01 4.60
CA ILE A 74 -14.56 -0.19 5.74
C ILE A 74 -15.86 -0.74 6.33
N ARG A 75 -16.82 -1.05 5.44
CA ARG A 75 -18.18 -1.44 5.81
C ARG A 75 -18.22 -2.78 6.54
N ILE A 76 -17.46 -3.78 6.08
CA ILE A 76 -17.51 -5.13 6.64
C ILE A 76 -16.88 -5.19 8.03
N PRO A 77 -15.64 -4.70 8.28
CA PRO A 77 -15.06 -4.68 9.62
C PRO A 77 -15.96 -3.94 10.63
N LYS A 78 -16.49 -2.76 10.24
CA LYS A 78 -17.42 -2.00 11.09
C LYS A 78 -18.69 -2.77 11.44
N ARG A 79 -19.27 -3.50 10.48
CA ARG A 79 -20.48 -4.30 10.69
C ARG A 79 -20.22 -5.51 11.58
N GLU A 80 -19.03 -6.10 11.46
CA GLU A 80 -18.61 -7.27 12.25
C GLU A 80 -18.10 -6.89 13.65
N GLY A 81 -18.07 -5.59 13.97
CA GLY A 81 -17.61 -5.09 15.27
C GLY A 81 -16.12 -5.33 15.48
N GLU A 82 -15.35 -5.36 14.40
CA GLU A 82 -13.90 -5.51 14.47
C GLU A 82 -13.27 -4.27 15.11
N ASP A 83 -12.17 -4.50 15.83
CA ASP A 83 -11.36 -3.42 16.36
C ASP A 83 -10.87 -2.51 15.23
N ASN A 84 -10.66 -1.24 15.55
CA ASN A 84 -10.17 -0.24 14.60
C ASN A 84 -8.71 0.10 14.93
N PRO A 85 -7.75 -0.78 14.59
CA PRO A 85 -6.36 -0.60 14.98
C PRO A 85 -5.77 0.68 14.40
N GLU A 86 -4.92 1.32 15.19
CA GLU A 86 -4.19 2.51 14.75
C GLU A 86 -2.87 2.11 14.09
N CYS A 87 -2.59 2.67 12.91
CA CYS A 87 -1.28 2.52 12.29
C CYS A 87 -0.27 3.38 13.04
N VAL A 88 0.67 2.72 13.73
CA VAL A 88 1.66 3.37 14.61
C VAL A 88 2.95 3.72 13.88
N ARG A 89 3.30 3.01 12.80
CA ARG A 89 4.46 3.32 11.96
C ARG A 89 4.23 3.00 10.49
N VAL A 90 4.95 3.73 9.64
CA VAL A 90 4.90 3.61 8.19
C VAL A 90 6.32 3.55 7.65
N HIS A 91 6.65 2.48 6.92
CA HIS A 91 7.97 2.25 6.35
C HIS A 91 7.86 2.12 4.84
N MET A 92 8.44 3.08 4.10
CA MET A 92 8.59 2.92 2.66
C MET A 92 9.86 2.11 2.38
N PHE A 93 9.75 1.10 1.53
CA PHE A 93 10.89 0.31 1.12
C PHE A 93 10.81 0.00 -0.38
N SER A 94 11.99 -0.13 -0.99
CA SER A 94 12.13 -0.50 -2.40
C SER A 94 13.06 -1.69 -2.50
N HIS A 95 12.67 -2.69 -3.28
CA HIS A 95 13.48 -3.88 -3.49
C HIS A 95 13.51 -4.27 -4.97
N ARG A 96 14.46 -5.13 -5.33
CA ARG A 96 14.54 -5.76 -6.65
C ARG A 96 14.04 -7.19 -6.56
N TYR A 97 13.49 -7.71 -7.65
CA TYR A 97 13.11 -9.12 -7.72
C TYR A 97 14.35 -10.00 -7.83
N ALA A 98 14.34 -11.13 -7.14
CA ALA A 98 15.39 -12.13 -7.30
C ALA A 98 15.30 -12.73 -8.72
N MET A 99 16.40 -12.67 -9.47
CA MET A 99 16.48 -13.21 -10.83
C MET A 99 16.60 -14.75 -10.86
N GLY A 100 16.84 -15.38 -9.71
CA GLY A 100 17.16 -16.82 -9.58
C GLY A 100 18.64 -17.11 -9.75
N LEU A 101 19.10 -18.27 -9.25
CA LEU A 101 20.53 -18.61 -9.09
C LEU A 101 21.35 -18.61 -10.40
N HIS A 102 20.70 -18.78 -11.55
CA HIS A 102 21.39 -18.96 -12.83
C HIS A 102 21.13 -17.83 -13.84
N LYS A 103 20.40 -16.78 -13.46
CA LYS A 103 20.15 -15.64 -14.35
C LYS A 103 21.07 -14.48 -14.03
N LYS A 104 21.78 -13.99 -15.04
CA LYS A 104 22.51 -12.72 -14.94
C LYS A 104 21.54 -11.56 -15.08
N GLU A 105 21.63 -10.62 -14.15
CA GLU A 105 20.87 -9.38 -14.18
C GLU A 105 21.29 -8.53 -15.40
N ASN A 106 20.33 -8.17 -16.25
CA ASN A 106 20.60 -7.26 -17.36
C ASN A 106 20.60 -5.80 -16.87
N PRO A 107 21.10 -4.82 -17.65
CA PRO A 107 21.11 -3.43 -17.23
C PRO A 107 19.73 -2.87 -16.85
N LYS A 108 18.65 -3.27 -17.54
CA LYS A 108 17.27 -2.83 -17.25
C LYS A 108 16.77 -3.34 -15.89
N ASP A 109 17.09 -4.58 -15.54
CA ASP A 109 16.71 -5.17 -14.25
C ASP A 109 17.32 -4.38 -13.08
N ARG A 110 18.56 -3.86 -13.25
CA ARG A 110 19.24 -3.04 -12.23
C ARG A 110 18.54 -1.72 -11.93
N PHE A 111 17.77 -1.19 -12.88
CA PHE A 111 17.00 0.05 -12.71
C PHE A 111 15.53 -0.20 -12.38
N THR A 112 15.09 -1.46 -12.30
CA THR A 112 13.69 -1.80 -12.03
C THR A 112 13.50 -2.14 -10.56
N TYR A 113 12.89 -1.22 -9.81
CA TYR A 113 12.58 -1.40 -8.40
C TYR A 113 11.07 -1.53 -8.21
N HIS A 114 10.70 -2.43 -7.30
CA HIS A 114 9.35 -2.49 -6.75
C HIS A 114 9.34 -1.77 -5.41
N THR A 115 8.40 -0.84 -5.23
CA THR A 115 8.28 -0.04 -4.00
C THR A 115 6.96 -0.34 -3.34
N ALA A 116 7.02 -0.53 -2.02
CA ALA A 116 5.86 -0.77 -1.18
C ALA A 116 5.99 0.01 0.13
N VAL A 117 4.88 0.07 0.85
CA VAL A 117 4.77 0.68 2.17
C VAL A 117 4.37 -0.41 3.15
N LEU A 118 5.16 -0.62 4.20
CA LEU A 118 4.81 -1.48 5.32
C LEU A 118 4.15 -0.62 6.41
N LEU A 119 2.96 -1.04 6.84
CA LEU A 119 2.22 -0.44 7.93
C LEU A 119 2.38 -1.34 9.16
N GLU A 120 2.79 -0.74 10.29
CA GLU A 120 2.76 -1.38 11.60
C GLU A 120 1.52 -0.90 12.36
N TRP A 121 0.81 -1.83 13.01
CA TRP A 121 -0.41 -1.58 13.77
C TRP A 121 -0.16 -1.71 15.27
N ASP A 122 -0.91 -0.95 16.08
CA ASP A 122 -0.84 -0.97 17.55
C ASP A 122 -1.06 -2.37 18.17
N HIS A 123 -1.92 -3.19 17.58
CA HIS A 123 -2.22 -4.54 18.04
C HIS A 123 -1.07 -5.54 17.87
N GLN A 124 -0.06 -5.23 17.03
CA GLN A 124 1.14 -6.06 16.79
C GLN A 124 0.91 -7.51 16.31
N GLN A 125 -0.32 -7.91 15.96
CA GLN A 125 -0.63 -9.25 15.45
C GLN A 125 -0.11 -9.49 14.02
N TYR A 126 -0.06 -8.45 13.20
CA TYR A 126 0.38 -8.50 11.81
C TYR A 126 0.85 -7.11 11.35
N CYS A 127 1.50 -7.07 10.19
CA CYS A 127 1.77 -5.84 9.46
C CYS A 127 1.01 -5.86 8.14
N THR A 128 0.79 -4.71 7.52
CA THR A 128 0.15 -4.65 6.18
C THR A 128 1.13 -4.10 5.15
N VAL A 129 1.37 -4.85 4.08
CA VAL A 129 2.11 -4.35 2.91
C VAL A 129 1.13 -3.71 1.94
N VAL A 130 1.35 -2.43 1.66
CA VAL A 130 0.62 -1.65 0.65
C VAL A 130 1.52 -1.44 -0.56
N GLU A 131 1.12 -1.97 -1.70
CA GLU A 131 1.90 -1.87 -2.94
C GLU A 131 1.03 -1.46 -4.14
N LEU A 132 1.66 -0.78 -5.09
CA LEU A 132 1.07 -0.57 -6.41
C LEU A 132 1.36 -1.78 -7.27
N ALA A 133 0.33 -2.31 -7.92
CA ALA A 133 0.50 -3.32 -8.94
C ALA A 133 0.08 -2.82 -10.30
N LEU A 134 0.97 -3.04 -11.25
CA LEU A 134 0.77 -2.72 -12.66
C LEU A 134 0.15 -3.95 -13.35
N LEU A 135 -1.00 -3.73 -13.97
CA LEU A 135 -1.71 -4.58 -14.94
C LEU A 135 -2.41 -5.86 -14.44
N ASN A 136 -3.61 -6.09 -15.00
CA ASN A 136 -4.46 -7.29 -14.94
C ASN A 136 -5.09 -7.65 -13.58
N GLY A 137 -4.90 -6.76 -12.61
CA GLY A 137 -5.44 -6.89 -11.28
C GLY A 137 -5.03 -8.14 -10.51
N ILE A 138 -5.77 -8.49 -9.45
CA ILE A 138 -5.46 -9.65 -8.60
C ILE A 138 -5.40 -10.96 -9.42
N SER A 139 -6.29 -11.11 -10.40
CA SER A 139 -6.30 -12.27 -11.30
C SER A 139 -5.14 -12.31 -12.29
N GLY A 140 -4.60 -11.15 -12.65
CA GLY A 140 -3.55 -11.01 -13.64
C GLY A 140 -2.27 -11.73 -13.29
N TYR A 141 -2.01 -11.81 -11.99
CA TYR A 141 -0.89 -12.53 -11.44
C TYR A 141 -1.29 -13.88 -10.81
N GLY A 142 -2.50 -14.37 -11.12
CA GLY A 142 -3.03 -15.63 -10.59
C GLY A 142 -3.09 -15.66 -9.07
N GLY A 143 -3.32 -14.51 -8.42
CA GLY A 143 -3.31 -14.38 -6.96
C GLY A 143 -1.96 -14.72 -6.31
N LYS A 144 -0.86 -14.68 -7.05
CA LYS A 144 0.48 -14.83 -6.48
C LYS A 144 0.88 -13.55 -5.76
N SER A 145 1.70 -13.68 -4.73
CA SER A 145 2.27 -12.53 -4.03
C SER A 145 3.59 -12.92 -3.41
N ASN A 146 4.60 -12.07 -3.51
CA ASN A 146 5.93 -12.38 -2.93
C ASN A 146 5.94 -12.35 -1.40
N TRP A 147 4.87 -11.87 -0.79
CA TRP A 147 4.71 -11.71 0.65
C TRP A 147 4.15 -12.96 1.34
N PHE A 148 3.68 -13.95 0.57
CA PHE A 148 3.18 -15.23 1.09
C PHE A 148 4.05 -16.39 0.64
N ASP A 149 4.11 -17.43 1.46
CA ASP A 149 4.92 -18.63 1.19
C ASP A 149 4.39 -19.45 0.02
N ASP A 150 3.08 -19.39 -0.23
CA ASP A 150 2.40 -20.13 -1.29
C ASP A 150 2.45 -19.44 -2.66
N LYS A 151 3.31 -18.43 -2.85
CA LYS A 151 3.46 -17.66 -4.09
C LYS A 151 3.73 -18.48 -5.35
N ASN A 152 4.30 -19.66 -5.19
CA ASN A 152 4.60 -20.60 -6.27
C ASN A 152 3.55 -21.70 -6.43
N SER A 153 2.54 -21.73 -5.56
CA SER A 153 1.41 -22.67 -5.66
C SER A 153 0.65 -22.47 -6.97
N THR A 154 0.09 -23.55 -7.50
CA THR A 154 -0.84 -23.50 -8.64
C THR A 154 -2.16 -22.82 -8.26
N LEU A 155 -2.51 -22.84 -6.98
CA LEU A 155 -3.72 -22.23 -6.45
C LEU A 155 -3.42 -21.53 -5.10
N PRO A 156 -2.79 -20.33 -5.11
CA PRO A 156 -2.50 -19.58 -3.89
C PRO A 156 -3.76 -19.24 -3.09
N GLY A 157 -3.62 -19.04 -1.79
CA GLY A 157 -4.67 -18.65 -0.86
C GLY A 157 -5.33 -17.33 -1.25
N LEU A 158 -4.52 -16.35 -1.66
CA LEU A 158 -5.02 -15.11 -2.22
C LEU A 158 -5.93 -15.38 -3.43
N TYR A 159 -5.52 -16.22 -4.38
CA TYR A 159 -6.36 -16.57 -5.55
C TYR A 159 -7.71 -17.20 -5.15
N ARG A 160 -7.71 -18.09 -4.15
CA ARG A 160 -8.94 -18.71 -3.64
C ARG A 160 -9.90 -17.70 -3.01
N ALA A 161 -9.36 -16.63 -2.42
CA ALA A 161 -10.15 -15.58 -1.79
C ALA A 161 -10.70 -14.54 -2.78
N ILE A 162 -10.20 -14.49 -4.03
CA ILE A 162 -10.64 -13.53 -5.04
C ILE A 162 -12.10 -13.81 -5.42
N PRO A 163 -13.03 -12.86 -5.25
CA PRO A 163 -14.36 -12.98 -5.81
C PRO A 163 -14.30 -13.13 -7.33
N LYS A 164 -15.08 -14.03 -7.94
CA LYS A 164 -15.07 -14.23 -9.41
C LYS A 164 -15.25 -12.93 -10.21
N ARG A 165 -15.99 -11.95 -9.66
CA ARG A 165 -16.18 -10.62 -10.25
C ARG A 165 -14.90 -9.77 -10.34
N MET A 166 -13.87 -10.09 -9.57
CA MET A 166 -12.56 -9.43 -9.59
C MET A 166 -11.55 -10.18 -10.48
N VAL A 167 -11.94 -11.35 -11.00
CA VAL A 167 -11.19 -12.05 -12.03
C VAL A 167 -11.61 -11.48 -13.38
N ALA A 168 -10.65 -11.05 -14.20
CA ALA A 168 -10.73 -10.57 -15.59
C ALA A 168 -12.13 -10.55 -16.28
N PRO A 169 -12.45 -9.50 -17.08
CA PRO A 169 -11.52 -8.80 -17.97
C PRO A 169 -11.36 -7.33 -17.59
N TRP A 170 -10.68 -7.06 -16.48
CA TRP A 170 -10.38 -5.68 -16.10
C TRP A 170 -9.16 -5.17 -16.86
N THR A 171 -9.28 -3.94 -17.30
CA THR A 171 -8.54 -3.30 -18.39
C THR A 171 -7.06 -3.08 -18.04
N TRP A 172 -6.19 -3.14 -19.06
CA TRP A 172 -4.73 -2.94 -18.97
C TRP A 172 -4.32 -1.50 -18.60
N GLU A 173 -5.30 -0.62 -18.45
CA GLU A 173 -5.13 0.84 -18.38
C GLU A 173 -5.00 1.38 -16.94
N TYR A 174 -5.29 0.57 -15.92
CA TYR A 174 -5.34 1.04 -14.54
C TYR A 174 -4.38 0.29 -13.62
N ALA A 175 -3.86 1.02 -12.64
CA ALA A 175 -3.09 0.48 -11.52
C ALA A 175 -4.01 0.10 -10.36
N GLU A 176 -3.59 -0.88 -9.56
CA GLU A 176 -4.26 -1.27 -8.32
C GLU A 176 -3.38 -0.99 -7.10
N ILE A 177 -4.03 -0.69 -5.98
CA ILE A 177 -3.47 -0.66 -4.63
C ILE A 177 -3.81 -1.99 -3.97
N ARG A 178 -2.77 -2.73 -3.58
CA ARG A 178 -2.87 -4.02 -2.90
C ARG A 178 -2.50 -3.84 -1.45
N CYS A 179 -3.41 -4.14 -0.53
CA CYS A 179 -3.12 -4.24 0.90
C CYS A 179 -3.08 -5.72 1.28
N GLN A 180 -2.01 -6.17 1.94
CA GLN A 180 -1.79 -7.58 2.25
C GLN A 180 -1.30 -7.72 3.67
N ASP A 181 -2.07 -8.41 4.51
CA ASP A 181 -1.66 -8.68 5.88
C ASP A 181 -0.64 -9.79 5.91
N VAL A 182 0.55 -9.46 6.40
CA VAL A 182 1.69 -10.36 6.53
C VAL A 182 1.96 -10.60 8.00
N GLU A 183 2.41 -11.81 8.31
CA GLU A 183 2.82 -12.17 9.67
C GLU A 183 3.87 -11.17 10.18
N ALA A 184 3.66 -10.63 11.38
CA ALA A 184 4.64 -9.78 12.04
C ALA A 184 5.87 -10.63 12.42
N LYS A 185 7.08 -10.10 12.19
CA LYS A 185 8.35 -10.76 12.53
C LYS A 185 9.08 -10.03 13.63
#